data_AF-A0A8T0Y0K3-F1
#
_entry.id   AF-A0A8T0Y0K3-F1
#
_cell.length_a   1.000
_cell.length_b   1.000
_cell.length_c   1.000
_cell.angle_alpha   90.00
_cell.angle_beta   90.00
_cell.angle_gamma   90.00
#
_symmetry.space_group_name_H-M   'P 1'
#
loop_
_entity.id
_entity.type
_entity.pdbx_description
1 polymer ?
#
loop_
_entity_poly.entity_id
_entity_poly.type
_entity_poly.pdbx_seq_one_letter_code
_entity_poly.pdbx_strand_id
1 'polypeptide(L)'
;MIAYFESIDGVTKLEDNYNPATWMLEVIGAGVGNSNGDRTDFVKVFHASKHFQLLQANLDREGVSLPSPLMPPLEYTDKRAATELTQAKFLIQRFFTMYWRTASYNLTRFFLALILGLVFGITYVSAEYTSYAGINSGMGMLFCTTGFLGFISFSSVMPMASQDRLVFYRERAAQTYNALWYFVGSTVVEIPYVFFSTMLLMAPYYPMVGFTGGATFFAYWVHLSMHVLWQAYFGQLMSYLMPTVEVATIFGVLLQMIFFLFNGFNPPGASIPQGYKWLYEITPHKS
;
A
#
# COMPACT_ATOMS: atom_id res chain seq x y z
N MET A 1 -18.46 39.96 15.97
CA MET A 1 -17.59 39.82 14.77
C MET A 1 -18.10 40.72 13.64
N ILE A 2 -19.38 40.64 13.23
CA ILE A 2 -19.96 41.56 12.21
C ILE A 2 -19.79 43.03 12.60
N ALA A 3 -20.25 43.42 13.79
CA ALA A 3 -20.10 44.79 14.31
C ALA A 3 -18.63 45.27 14.43
N TYR A 4 -17.67 44.36 14.50
CA TYR A 4 -16.25 44.73 14.51
C TYR A 4 -15.78 45.11 13.12
N PHE A 5 -16.08 44.29 12.09
CA PHE A 5 -15.73 44.62 10.72
C PHE A 5 -16.47 45.86 10.21
N GLU A 6 -17.74 46.06 10.58
CA GLU A 6 -18.50 47.27 10.23
C GLU A 6 -17.99 48.54 10.93
N SER A 7 -17.21 48.42 12.00
CA SER A 7 -16.59 49.56 12.69
C SER A 7 -15.31 50.05 12.02
N ILE A 8 -14.80 49.33 11.02
CA ILE A 8 -13.57 49.68 10.29
C ILE A 8 -13.95 50.59 9.12
N ASP A 9 -13.33 51.75 9.04
CA ASP A 9 -13.56 52.70 7.95
C ASP A 9 -13.20 52.09 6.59
N GLY A 10 -14.11 52.24 5.62
CA GLY A 10 -13.95 51.71 4.25
C GLY A 10 -14.53 50.31 4.03
N VAL A 11 -15.12 49.68 5.06
CA VAL A 11 -15.82 48.39 4.92
C VAL A 11 -17.28 48.59 4.50
N THR A 12 -17.73 47.82 3.50
CA THR A 12 -19.14 47.75 3.10
C THR A 12 -19.95 47.07 4.20
N LYS A 13 -21.09 47.63 4.59
CA LYS A 13 -21.98 47.00 5.59
C LYS A 13 -22.59 45.71 5.06
N LEU A 14 -22.94 44.81 5.97
CA LEU A 14 -23.59 43.56 5.61
C LEU A 14 -25.01 43.85 5.09
N GLU A 15 -25.37 43.30 3.94
CA GLU A 15 -26.73 43.38 3.40
C GLU A 15 -27.68 42.42 4.13
N ASP A 16 -28.95 42.82 4.25
CA ASP A 16 -29.98 41.98 4.83
C ASP A 16 -30.13 40.69 4.00
N ASN A 17 -30.15 39.55 4.70
CA ASN A 17 -30.24 38.21 4.12
C ASN A 17 -28.97 37.73 3.37
N TYR A 18 -27.83 38.42 3.50
CA TYR A 18 -26.55 37.97 2.94
C TYR A 18 -25.76 37.11 3.94
N ASN A 19 -24.99 36.13 3.44
CA ASN A 19 -24.21 35.25 4.30
C ASN A 19 -23.03 36.01 4.93
N PRO A 20 -22.98 36.17 6.28
CA PRO A 20 -21.91 36.91 6.94
C PRO A 20 -20.50 36.36 6.69
N ALA A 21 -20.36 35.05 6.47
CA ALA A 21 -19.07 34.44 6.18
C ALA A 21 -18.55 34.83 4.79
N THR A 22 -19.44 34.86 3.79
CA THR A 22 -19.09 35.28 2.42
C THR A 22 -18.74 36.77 2.39
N TRP A 23 -19.55 37.61 3.04
CA TRP A 23 -19.29 39.04 3.17
C TRP A 23 -17.95 39.32 3.85
N MET A 24 -17.61 38.60 4.93
CA MET A 24 -16.33 38.76 5.59
C MET A 24 -15.15 38.45 4.65
N LEU A 25 -15.23 37.40 3.83
CA LEU A 25 -14.19 37.06 2.85
C LEU A 25 -14.03 38.14 1.78
N GLU A 26 -15.13 38.72 1.32
CA GLU A 26 -15.10 39.85 0.38
C GLU A 26 -14.46 41.08 1.03
N VAL A 27 -14.87 41.43 2.25
CA VAL A 27 -14.35 42.60 2.99
C VAL A 27 -12.84 42.53 3.17
N ILE A 28 -12.30 41.37 3.58
CA ILE A 28 -10.86 41.18 3.80
C ILE A 28 -10.05 40.98 2.52
N GLY A 29 -10.69 41.01 1.34
CA GLY A 29 -10.02 40.85 0.04
C GLY A 29 -9.68 39.40 -0.34
N ALA A 30 -10.20 38.40 0.38
CA ALA A 30 -10.07 36.97 0.03
C ALA A 30 -11.14 36.48 -0.97
N GLY A 31 -12.13 37.34 -1.29
CA GLY A 31 -13.16 37.10 -2.30
C GLY A 31 -12.67 37.37 -3.73
N VAL A 32 -13.39 36.82 -4.72
CA VAL A 32 -13.04 36.96 -6.13
C VAL A 32 -13.28 38.41 -6.58
N GLY A 33 -12.22 39.09 -7.03
CA GLY A 33 -12.30 40.40 -7.68
C GLY A 33 -12.25 41.62 -6.76
N ASN A 34 -11.86 41.48 -5.49
CA ASN A 34 -11.83 42.60 -4.55
C ASN A 34 -10.41 43.11 -4.23
N SER A 35 -10.18 44.42 -4.31
CA SER A 35 -8.91 45.11 -4.01
C SER A 35 -8.88 45.78 -2.63
N ASN A 36 -9.84 45.44 -1.76
CA ASN A 36 -9.94 46.02 -0.41
C ASN A 36 -8.71 45.72 0.48
N GLY A 37 -8.02 44.59 0.26
CA GLY A 37 -6.75 44.28 0.94
C GLY A 37 -5.62 45.26 0.63
N ASP A 38 -5.67 45.95 -0.52
CA ASP A 38 -4.69 46.97 -0.91
C ASP A 38 -4.99 48.35 -0.28
N ARG A 39 -6.23 48.57 0.16
CA ARG A 39 -6.69 49.85 0.74
C ARG A 39 -6.56 49.90 2.26
N THR A 40 -6.82 48.79 2.94
CA THR A 40 -6.87 48.74 4.40
C THR A 40 -6.05 47.56 4.92
N ASP A 41 -5.03 47.85 5.73
CA ASP A 41 -4.25 46.83 6.42
C ASP A 41 -5.03 46.30 7.63
N PHE A 42 -5.87 45.28 7.37
CA PHE A 42 -6.68 44.62 8.39
C PHE A 42 -5.84 43.99 9.51
N VAL A 43 -4.59 43.60 9.23
CA VAL A 43 -3.68 43.01 10.23
C VAL A 43 -3.28 44.08 11.25
N LYS A 44 -2.86 45.26 10.77
CA LYS A 44 -2.52 46.39 11.65
C LYS A 44 -3.71 46.88 12.46
N VAL A 45 -4.90 46.99 11.84
CA VAL A 45 -6.13 47.38 12.53
C VAL A 45 -6.51 46.36 13.61
N PHE A 46 -6.39 45.07 13.32
CA PHE A 46 -6.66 44.02 14.31
C PHE A 46 -5.69 44.05 15.49
N HIS A 47 -4.38 44.20 15.24
CA HIS A 47 -3.40 44.32 16.33
C HIS A 47 -3.62 45.54 17.24
N ALA A 48 -4.12 46.65 16.70
CA ALA A 48 -4.47 47.83 17.49
C ALA A 48 -5.82 47.69 18.23
N SER A 49 -6.64 46.69 17.89
CA SER A 49 -7.99 46.55 18.42
C SER A 49 -8.03 46.05 19.87
N LYS A 50 -9.13 46.39 20.56
CA LYS A 50 -9.45 45.84 21.89
C LYS A 50 -9.65 44.31 21.87
N HIS A 51 -10.08 43.75 20.73
CA HIS A 51 -10.26 42.31 20.58
C HIS A 51 -8.93 41.57 20.64
N PHE A 52 -7.90 42.08 19.98
CA PHE A 52 -6.55 41.52 20.06
C PHE A 52 -6.01 41.60 21.49
N GLN A 53 -6.17 42.73 22.18
CA GLN A 53 -5.77 42.87 23.58
C GLN A 53 -6.49 41.87 24.50
N LEU A 54 -7.79 41.63 24.30
CA LEU A 54 -8.56 40.63 25.05
C LEU A 54 -8.11 39.19 24.75
N LEU A 55 -7.84 38.88 23.48
CA LEU A 55 -7.31 37.57 23.08
C LEU A 55 -5.93 37.32 23.69
N GLN A 56 -5.04 38.32 23.65
CA GLN A 56 -3.72 38.24 24.25
C GLN A 56 -3.82 38.06 25.77
N ALA A 57 -4.63 38.89 26.44
CA ALA A 57 -4.87 38.75 27.88
C ALA A 57 -5.51 37.41 28.26
N ASN A 58 -6.27 36.76 27.37
CA ASN A 58 -6.81 35.42 27.58
C ASN A 58 -5.75 34.32 27.39
N LEU A 59 -4.83 34.49 26.43
CA LEU A 59 -3.70 33.59 26.22
C LEU A 59 -2.68 33.67 27.36
N ASP A 60 -2.45 34.88 27.87
CA ASP A 60 -1.52 35.15 28.99
C ASP A 60 -2.07 34.66 30.36
N ARG A 61 -3.29 34.10 30.40
CA ARG A 61 -3.82 33.48 31.63
C ARG A 61 -3.00 32.24 31.98
N GLU A 62 -2.73 32.10 33.27
CA GLU A 62 -2.07 30.91 33.82
C GLU A 62 -2.85 29.64 33.45
N GLY A 63 -2.14 28.62 32.99
CA GLY A 63 -2.71 27.34 32.56
C GLY A 63 -3.17 27.29 31.10
N VAL A 64 -3.10 28.40 30.35
CA VAL A 64 -3.40 28.42 28.90
C VAL A 64 -2.11 28.35 28.07
N SER A 65 -1.35 29.44 28.02
CA SER A 65 -0.06 29.49 27.32
C SER A 65 1.14 29.57 28.27
N LEU A 66 0.89 29.84 29.55
CA LEU A 66 1.90 29.87 30.61
C LEU A 66 1.66 28.74 31.62
N PRO A 67 2.72 28.08 32.13
CA PRO A 67 2.58 27.06 33.16
C PRO A 67 1.88 27.63 34.40
N SER A 68 0.84 26.95 34.88
CA SER A 68 0.20 27.32 36.15
C SER A 68 0.92 26.63 37.31
N PRO A 69 1.23 27.33 38.41
CA PRO A 69 1.78 26.70 39.61
C PRO A 69 0.83 25.68 40.27
N LEU A 70 -0.48 25.80 39.99
CA LEU A 70 -1.54 25.04 40.64
C LEU A 70 -2.00 23.81 39.84
N MET A 71 -1.63 23.72 38.56
CA MET A 71 -2.05 22.63 37.67
C MET A 71 -0.83 21.99 37.01
N PRO A 72 -0.66 20.66 37.11
CA PRO A 72 0.41 19.99 36.40
C PRO A 72 0.23 20.14 34.88
N PRO A 73 1.32 20.20 34.11
CA PRO A 73 1.24 20.25 32.65
C PRO A 73 0.57 18.98 32.13
N LEU A 74 -0.36 19.15 31.19
CA LEU A 74 -0.99 18.03 30.50
C LEU A 74 0.00 17.45 29.49
N GLU A 75 0.78 16.47 29.94
CA GLU A 75 1.75 15.77 29.09
C GLU A 75 1.18 14.42 28.67
N TYR A 76 1.12 14.19 27.36
CA TYR A 76 0.85 12.88 26.80
C TYR A 76 2.18 12.16 26.59
N THR A 77 2.46 11.15 27.41
CA THR A 77 3.67 10.33 27.29
C THR A 77 3.65 9.48 26.02
N ASP A 78 2.47 9.00 25.64
CA ASP A 78 2.30 8.12 24.50
C ASP A 78 1.81 8.86 23.27
N LYS A 79 2.48 8.58 22.15
CA LYS A 79 2.11 9.10 20.82
C LYS A 79 0.73 8.62 20.35
N ARG A 80 0.21 7.52 20.92
CA ARG A 80 -1.06 6.88 20.51
C ARG A 80 -1.85 6.44 21.73
N ALA A 81 -3.17 6.46 21.63
CA ALA A 81 -4.06 6.12 22.74
C ALA A 81 -4.12 4.61 23.08
N ALA A 82 -3.88 3.74 22.10
CA ALA A 82 -3.98 2.28 22.28
C ALA A 82 -2.60 1.63 22.34
N THR A 83 -2.47 0.53 23.10
CA THR A 83 -1.22 -0.26 23.16
C THR A 83 -0.92 -0.94 21.82
N GLU A 84 0.36 -1.19 21.56
CA GLU A 84 0.83 -1.78 20.29
C GLU A 84 0.20 -3.16 20.02
N LEU A 85 -0.03 -3.99 21.04
CA LEU A 85 -0.69 -5.29 20.89
C LEU A 85 -2.17 -5.15 20.48
N THR A 86 -2.87 -4.18 21.05
CA THR A 86 -4.27 -3.90 20.69
C THR A 86 -4.36 -3.42 19.25
N GLN A 87 -3.46 -2.53 18.83
CA GLN A 87 -3.35 -2.09 17.44
C GLN A 87 -3.10 -3.29 16.50
N ALA A 88 -2.14 -4.15 16.84
CA ALA A 88 -1.81 -5.36 16.06
C ALA A 88 -3.02 -6.28 15.88
N LYS A 89 -3.72 -6.62 16.97
CA LYS A 89 -4.88 -7.50 16.96
C LYS A 89 -5.98 -6.97 16.06
N PHE A 90 -6.34 -5.69 16.21
CA PHE A 90 -7.41 -5.08 15.42
C PHE A 90 -7.03 -4.96 13.94
N LEU A 91 -5.78 -4.63 13.63
CA LEU A 91 -5.32 -4.55 12.24
C LEU A 91 -5.33 -5.93 11.57
N ILE A 92 -4.79 -6.97 12.22
CA ILE A 92 -4.83 -8.34 11.70
C ILE A 92 -6.28 -8.77 11.46
N GLN A 93 -7.16 -8.60 12.45
CA GLN A 93 -8.59 -8.94 12.32
C GLN A 93 -9.26 -8.18 11.17
N ARG A 94 -8.93 -6.89 11.01
CA ARG A 94 -9.43 -6.06 9.91
C ARG A 94 -9.00 -6.63 8.56
N PHE A 95 -7.72 -6.96 8.39
CA PHE A 95 -7.21 -7.52 7.13
C PHE A 95 -7.86 -8.87 6.78
N PHE A 96 -7.99 -9.79 7.74
CA PHE A 96 -8.71 -11.05 7.53
C PHE A 96 -10.17 -10.82 7.13
N THR A 97 -10.86 -9.89 7.81
CA THR A 97 -12.25 -9.56 7.49
C THR A 97 -12.37 -8.94 6.10
N MET A 98 -11.41 -8.08 5.73
CA MET A 98 -11.35 -7.44 4.42
C MET A 98 -11.13 -8.47 3.30
N TYR A 99 -10.17 -9.37 3.45
CA TYR A 99 -9.90 -10.43 2.46
C TYR A 99 -11.08 -11.39 2.32
N TRP A 100 -11.74 -11.72 3.43
CA TRP A 100 -12.94 -12.55 3.43
C TRP A 100 -14.11 -11.88 2.70
N ARG A 101 -14.34 -10.58 2.96
CA ARG A 101 -15.45 -9.82 2.35
C ARG A 101 -15.19 -9.44 0.89
N THR A 102 -13.93 -9.25 0.50
CA THR A 102 -13.53 -8.99 -0.89
C THR A 102 -13.39 -10.32 -1.65
N ALA A 103 -14.48 -11.07 -1.72
CA ALA A 103 -14.52 -12.41 -2.30
C ALA A 103 -14.11 -12.41 -3.79
N SER A 104 -14.45 -11.35 -4.54
CA SER A 104 -14.13 -11.25 -5.97
C SER A 104 -12.63 -11.38 -6.26
N TYR A 105 -11.78 -10.75 -5.46
CA TYR A 105 -10.32 -10.82 -5.62
C TYR A 105 -9.79 -12.23 -5.38
N ASN A 106 -10.11 -12.81 -4.22
CA ASN A 106 -9.61 -14.13 -3.83
C ASN A 106 -10.21 -15.26 -4.68
N LEU A 107 -11.49 -15.17 -5.04
CA LEU A 107 -12.15 -16.13 -5.92
C LEU A 107 -11.54 -16.12 -7.33
N THR A 108 -11.25 -14.93 -7.87
CA THR A 108 -10.58 -14.80 -9.17
C THR A 108 -9.20 -15.47 -9.13
N ARG A 109 -8.42 -15.26 -8.05
CA ARG A 109 -7.12 -15.93 -7.88
C ARG A 109 -7.23 -17.45 -7.83
N PHE A 110 -8.19 -17.97 -7.06
CA PHE A 110 -8.41 -19.42 -6.95
C PHE A 110 -8.84 -20.04 -8.27
N PHE A 111 -9.74 -19.37 -8.99
CA PHE A 111 -10.22 -19.81 -10.29
C PHE A 111 -9.09 -19.80 -11.34
N LEU A 112 -8.31 -18.72 -11.40
CA LEU A 112 -7.16 -18.61 -12.31
C LEU A 112 -6.09 -19.67 -11.99
N ALA A 113 -5.80 -19.90 -10.71
CA ALA A 113 -4.82 -20.91 -10.30
C ALA A 113 -5.26 -22.33 -10.72
N LEU A 114 -6.55 -22.65 -10.58
CA LEU A 114 -7.10 -23.94 -11.01
C LEU A 114 -7.02 -24.11 -12.53
N ILE A 115 -7.45 -23.10 -13.30
CA ILE A 115 -7.36 -23.12 -14.77
C ILE A 115 -5.91 -23.27 -15.22
N LEU A 116 -5.00 -22.50 -14.63
CA LEU A 116 -3.58 -22.52 -14.98
C LEU A 116 -2.97 -23.90 -14.71
N GLY A 117 -3.32 -24.51 -13.57
CA GLY A 117 -2.93 -25.89 -13.23
C GLY A 117 -3.43 -26.91 -14.23
N LEU A 118 -4.67 -26.78 -14.70
CA LEU A 118 -5.23 -27.67 -15.73
C LEU A 118 -4.57 -27.45 -17.10
N VAL A 119 -4.39 -26.20 -17.54
CA VAL A 119 -3.80 -25.89 -18.85
C VAL A 119 -2.37 -26.40 -18.93
N PHE A 120 -1.54 -26.11 -17.92
CA PHE A 120 -0.17 -26.64 -17.89
C PHE A 120 -0.17 -28.16 -17.67
N GLY A 121 -1.06 -28.69 -16.84
CA GLY A 121 -1.22 -30.14 -16.65
C GLY A 121 -1.48 -30.85 -17.98
N ILE A 122 -2.48 -30.40 -18.75
CA ILE A 122 -2.89 -30.97 -20.05
C ILE A 122 -1.73 -30.92 -21.06
N THR A 123 -1.03 -29.79 -21.12
CA THR A 123 0.05 -29.57 -22.10
C THR A 123 1.18 -30.60 -21.95
N TYR A 124 1.37 -31.15 -20.76
CA TYR A 124 2.50 -32.01 -20.43
C TYR A 124 2.12 -33.41 -19.93
N VAL A 125 0.88 -33.86 -20.17
CA VAL A 125 0.39 -35.20 -19.74
C VAL A 125 1.24 -36.35 -20.27
N SER A 126 1.85 -36.19 -21.45
CA SER A 126 2.65 -37.23 -22.11
C SER A 126 4.12 -36.86 -22.20
N ALA A 127 4.63 -36.03 -21.28
CA ALA A 127 6.03 -35.63 -21.29
C ALA A 127 6.95 -36.82 -20.96
N GLU A 128 7.90 -37.11 -21.85
CA GLU A 128 8.89 -38.17 -21.65
C GLU A 128 10.18 -37.59 -21.05
N TYR A 129 10.52 -37.97 -19.82
CA TYR A 129 11.68 -37.43 -19.09
C TYR A 129 12.96 -38.26 -19.20
N THR A 130 13.03 -39.20 -20.15
CA THR A 130 14.14 -40.15 -20.31
C THR A 130 15.31 -39.57 -21.11
N SER A 131 15.04 -38.61 -21.99
CA SER A 131 16.03 -37.96 -22.85
C SER A 131 16.51 -36.63 -22.25
N TYR A 132 17.71 -36.19 -22.64
CA TYR A 132 18.23 -34.86 -22.27
C TYR A 132 17.25 -33.73 -22.68
N ALA A 133 16.62 -33.86 -23.85
CA ALA A 133 15.58 -32.94 -24.31
C ALA A 133 14.33 -32.98 -23.42
N GLY A 134 13.93 -34.17 -22.96
CA GLY A 134 12.82 -34.38 -22.03
C GLY A 134 13.03 -33.74 -20.66
N ILE A 135 14.22 -33.90 -20.07
CA ILE A 135 14.59 -33.26 -18.81
C ILE A 135 14.57 -31.73 -18.95
N ASN A 136 15.14 -31.20 -20.04
CA ASN A 136 15.14 -29.77 -20.31
C ASN A 136 13.72 -29.20 -20.50
N SER A 137 12.84 -29.96 -21.17
CA SER A 137 11.42 -29.62 -21.32
C SER A 137 10.69 -29.59 -19.97
N GLY A 138 10.96 -30.57 -19.09
CA GLY A 138 10.41 -30.61 -17.73
C GLY A 138 10.84 -29.41 -16.87
N MET A 139 12.12 -29.04 -16.91
CA MET A 139 12.61 -27.83 -16.23
C MET A 139 11.98 -26.56 -16.80
N GLY A 140 11.85 -26.46 -18.12
CA GLY A 140 11.18 -25.33 -18.78
C GLY A 140 9.70 -25.21 -18.43
N MET A 141 9.00 -26.33 -18.23
CA MET A 141 7.63 -26.33 -17.74
C MET A 141 7.54 -25.76 -16.33
N LEU A 142 8.32 -26.29 -15.38
CA LEU A 142 8.33 -25.81 -13.98
C LEU A 142 8.64 -24.32 -13.92
N PHE A 143 9.60 -23.88 -14.73
CA PHE A 143 9.99 -22.51 -14.89
C PHE A 143 8.83 -21.62 -15.41
N CYS A 144 8.19 -22.02 -16.51
CA CYS A 144 7.04 -21.31 -17.06
C CYS A 144 5.87 -21.25 -16.07
N THR A 145 5.47 -22.38 -15.49
CA THR A 145 4.33 -22.45 -14.55
C THR A 145 4.57 -21.55 -13.33
N THR A 146 5.77 -21.62 -12.74
CA THR A 146 6.14 -20.79 -11.57
C THR A 146 6.18 -19.30 -11.95
N GLY A 147 6.83 -18.96 -13.06
CA GLY A 147 6.95 -17.57 -13.54
C GLY A 147 5.59 -16.94 -13.89
N PHE A 148 4.73 -17.65 -14.61
CA PHE A 148 3.39 -17.15 -14.96
C PHE A 148 2.52 -16.94 -13.72
N LEU A 149 2.52 -17.88 -12.77
CA LEU A 149 1.75 -17.74 -11.53
C LEU A 149 2.26 -16.58 -10.67
N GLY A 150 3.58 -16.41 -10.61
CA GLY A 150 4.24 -15.28 -9.96
C GLY A 150 3.82 -13.94 -10.59
N PHE A 151 3.85 -13.85 -11.92
CA PHE A 151 3.46 -12.65 -12.66
C PHE A 151 1.99 -12.26 -12.46
N ILE A 152 1.08 -13.24 -12.46
CA ILE A 152 -0.36 -13.01 -12.18
C ILE A 152 -0.52 -12.44 -10.76
N SER A 153 0.19 -13.01 -9.79
CA SER A 153 0.12 -12.57 -8.39
C SER A 153 0.66 -11.14 -8.22
N PHE A 154 1.81 -10.83 -8.82
CA PHE A 154 2.37 -9.48 -8.88
C PHE A 154 1.37 -8.46 -9.47
N SER A 155 0.77 -8.78 -10.63
CA SER A 155 -0.12 -7.86 -11.33
C SER A 155 -1.45 -7.65 -10.61
N SER A 156 -1.96 -8.69 -9.94
CA SER A 156 -3.26 -8.64 -9.27
C SER A 156 -3.24 -7.88 -7.94
N VAL A 157 -2.13 -7.90 -7.20
CA VAL A 157 -2.03 -7.28 -5.86
C VAL A 157 -1.86 -5.76 -5.92
N MET A 158 -1.23 -5.26 -6.99
CA MET A 158 -0.94 -3.84 -7.16
C MET A 158 -2.16 -2.91 -7.09
N PRO A 159 -3.25 -3.14 -7.85
CA PRO A 159 -4.43 -2.28 -7.79
C PRO A 159 -5.12 -2.33 -6.42
N MET A 160 -5.12 -3.50 -5.76
CA MET A 160 -5.65 -3.65 -4.41
C MET A 160 -4.85 -2.82 -3.40
N ALA A 161 -3.52 -2.95 -3.40
CA ALA A 161 -2.64 -2.20 -2.52
C ALA A 161 -2.75 -0.68 -2.74
N SER A 162 -2.97 -0.23 -3.99
CA SER A 162 -3.10 1.19 -4.30
C SER A 162 -4.40 1.80 -3.78
N GLN A 163 -5.49 1.02 -3.73
CA GLN A 163 -6.77 1.47 -3.16
C GLN A 163 -6.65 1.67 -1.65
N ASP A 164 -5.99 0.74 -0.95
CA ASP A 164 -5.79 0.80 0.50
C ASP A 164 -4.85 1.92 0.94
N ARG A 165 -3.93 2.34 0.06
CA ARG A 165 -2.92 3.37 0.34
C ARG A 165 -3.51 4.69 0.81
N LEU A 166 -4.63 5.15 0.23
CA LEU A 166 -5.28 6.42 0.63
C LEU A 166 -5.83 6.34 2.05
N VAL A 167 -6.44 5.21 2.39
CA VAL A 167 -6.98 4.97 3.75
C VAL A 167 -5.84 4.93 4.76
N PHE A 168 -4.74 4.24 4.41
CA PHE A 168 -3.54 4.18 5.24
C PHE A 168 -2.96 5.58 5.52
N TYR A 169 -2.81 6.43 4.51
CA TYR A 169 -2.27 7.78 4.73
C TYR A 169 -3.15 8.64 5.63
N ARG A 170 -4.47 8.55 5.48
CA ARG A 170 -5.43 9.24 6.36
C ARG A 170 -5.31 8.76 7.81
N GLU A 171 -5.27 7.44 8.02
CA GLU A 171 -5.17 6.84 9.37
C GLU A 171 -3.80 7.11 10.01
N ARG A 172 -2.74 7.17 9.21
CA ARG A 172 -1.41 7.56 9.66
C ARG A 172 -1.35 9.04 10.08
N ALA A 173 -1.99 9.94 9.34
CA ALA A 173 -2.07 11.36 9.71
C ALA A 173 -2.79 11.55 11.05
N ALA A 174 -3.84 10.77 11.31
CA ALA A 174 -4.58 10.77 12.57
C ALA A 174 -3.86 10.04 13.74
N GLN A 175 -2.67 9.48 13.51
CA GLN A 175 -1.92 8.68 14.50
C GLN A 175 -2.72 7.52 15.12
N THR A 176 -3.66 6.93 14.38
CA THR A 176 -4.54 5.87 14.90
C THR A 176 -3.78 4.61 15.30
N TYR A 177 -2.74 4.24 14.54
CA TYR A 177 -1.92 3.05 14.79
C TYR A 177 -0.49 3.20 14.24
N ASN A 178 0.38 2.27 14.61
CA ASN A 178 1.75 2.15 14.10
C ASN A 178 1.76 1.55 12.70
N ALA A 179 2.53 2.16 11.79
CA ALA A 179 2.68 1.69 10.41
C ALA A 179 3.21 0.25 10.33
N LEU A 180 4.03 -0.17 11.30
CA LEU A 180 4.53 -1.55 11.37
C LEU A 180 3.37 -2.56 11.40
N TRP A 181 2.40 -2.37 12.28
CA TRP A 181 1.29 -3.31 12.45
C TRP A 181 0.36 -3.37 11.23
N TYR A 182 0.30 -2.28 10.45
CA TYR A 182 -0.44 -2.26 9.20
C TYR A 182 0.18 -3.23 8.18
N PHE A 183 1.49 -3.13 7.96
CA PHE A 183 2.18 -4.01 7.03
C PHE A 183 2.22 -5.45 7.54
N VAL A 184 2.43 -5.68 8.84
CA VAL A 184 2.33 -7.03 9.42
C VAL A 184 0.95 -7.65 9.19
N GLY A 185 -0.12 -6.89 9.41
CA GLY A 185 -1.49 -7.37 9.16
C GLY A 185 -1.71 -7.73 7.67
N SER A 186 -1.23 -6.90 6.76
CA SER A 186 -1.30 -7.15 5.31
C SER A 186 -0.47 -8.36 4.88
N THR A 187 0.71 -8.57 5.48
CA THR A 187 1.56 -9.73 5.21
C THR A 187 0.92 -11.02 5.71
N VAL A 188 0.43 -11.05 6.95
CA VAL A 188 -0.10 -12.25 7.61
C VAL A 188 -1.36 -12.76 6.92
N VAL A 189 -2.24 -11.87 6.46
CA VAL A 189 -3.45 -12.29 5.75
C VAL A 189 -3.15 -12.93 4.39
N GLU A 190 -2.08 -12.52 3.71
CA GLU A 190 -1.73 -13.02 2.38
C GLU A 190 -1.31 -14.50 2.39
N ILE A 191 -0.64 -14.93 3.47
CA ILE A 191 -0.07 -16.29 3.63
C ILE A 191 -1.12 -17.39 3.40
N PRO A 192 -2.21 -17.50 4.17
CA PRO A 192 -3.17 -18.60 4.02
C PRO A 192 -3.83 -18.62 2.64
N TYR A 193 -4.13 -17.45 2.06
CA TYR A 193 -4.77 -17.37 0.74
C TYR A 193 -3.82 -17.82 -0.38
N VAL A 194 -2.54 -17.43 -0.33
CA VAL A 194 -1.55 -17.89 -1.32
C VAL A 194 -1.30 -19.40 -1.22
N PHE A 195 -1.15 -19.92 0.00
CA PHE A 195 -0.95 -21.36 0.22
C PHE A 195 -2.13 -22.18 -0.31
N PHE A 196 -3.36 -21.71 -0.08
CA PHE A 196 -4.55 -22.35 -0.62
C PHE A 196 -4.63 -22.24 -2.14
N SER A 197 -4.38 -21.05 -2.71
CA SER A 197 -4.40 -20.83 -4.17
C SER A 197 -3.37 -21.71 -4.90
N THR A 198 -2.17 -21.83 -4.36
CA THR A 198 -1.10 -22.66 -4.94
C THR A 198 -1.38 -24.14 -4.77
N MET A 199 -2.07 -24.56 -3.69
CA MET A 199 -2.55 -25.93 -3.54
C MET A 199 -3.58 -26.30 -4.60
N LEU A 200 -4.51 -25.39 -4.92
CA LEU A 200 -5.50 -25.59 -5.98
C LEU A 200 -4.88 -25.80 -7.36
N LEU A 201 -3.74 -25.17 -7.63
CA LEU A 201 -2.96 -25.42 -8.85
C LEU A 201 -2.24 -26.76 -8.78
N MET A 202 -1.56 -27.03 -7.66
CA MET A 202 -0.73 -28.21 -7.47
C MET A 202 -1.52 -29.52 -7.51
N ALA A 203 -2.74 -29.52 -6.96
CA ALA A 203 -3.59 -30.71 -6.87
C ALA A 203 -3.87 -31.38 -8.22
N PRO A 204 -4.29 -30.67 -9.29
CA PRO A 204 -4.38 -31.25 -10.63
C PRO A 204 -3.03 -31.28 -11.36
N TYR A 205 -2.19 -30.24 -11.23
CA TYR A 205 -0.96 -30.11 -12.02
C TYR A 205 0.02 -31.27 -11.77
N TYR A 206 0.30 -31.57 -10.50
CA TYR A 206 1.32 -32.55 -10.13
C TYR A 206 1.05 -33.97 -10.66
N PRO A 207 -0.16 -34.56 -10.47
CA PRO A 207 -0.46 -35.87 -11.03
C PRO A 207 -0.58 -35.86 -12.56
N MET A 208 -1.08 -34.78 -13.17
CA MET A 208 -1.23 -34.69 -14.63
C MET A 208 0.13 -34.72 -15.35
N VAL A 209 1.14 -34.07 -14.78
CA VAL A 209 2.50 -34.04 -15.31
C VAL A 209 3.26 -35.36 -15.07
N GLY A 210 2.69 -36.28 -14.28
CA GLY A 210 3.30 -37.57 -13.99
C GLY A 210 4.43 -37.51 -12.95
N PHE A 211 4.52 -36.42 -12.17
CA PHE A 211 5.46 -36.36 -11.06
C PHE A 211 5.03 -37.30 -9.93
N THR A 212 6.01 -37.95 -9.29
CA THR A 212 5.79 -38.93 -8.22
C THR A 212 6.49 -38.53 -6.93
N GLY A 213 5.87 -38.89 -5.80
CA GLY A 213 6.40 -38.69 -4.46
C GLY A 213 5.65 -37.62 -3.64
N GLY A 214 5.26 -37.98 -2.41
CA GLY A 214 4.61 -37.03 -1.50
C GLY A 214 5.57 -35.95 -0.98
N ALA A 215 6.80 -36.31 -0.64
CA ALA A 215 7.79 -35.36 -0.13
C ALA A 215 8.18 -34.30 -1.19
N THR A 216 8.33 -34.72 -2.44
CA THR A 216 8.60 -33.85 -3.59
C THR A 216 7.41 -32.94 -3.92
N PHE A 217 6.19 -33.45 -3.80
CA PHE A 217 4.96 -32.63 -3.89
C PHE A 217 4.95 -31.48 -2.87
N PHE A 218 5.14 -31.79 -1.59
CA PHE A 218 5.11 -30.76 -0.53
C PHE A 218 6.28 -29.78 -0.64
N ALA A 219 7.48 -30.26 -0.97
CA ALA A 219 8.64 -29.39 -1.18
C ALA A 219 8.40 -28.40 -2.33
N TYR A 220 7.90 -28.88 -3.46
CA TYR A 220 7.59 -28.01 -4.60
C TYR A 220 6.42 -27.07 -4.30
N TRP A 221 5.38 -27.53 -3.61
CA TRP A 221 4.27 -26.68 -3.20
C TRP A 221 4.74 -25.54 -2.29
N VAL A 222 5.54 -25.82 -1.25
CA VAL A 222 6.09 -24.78 -0.37
C VAL A 222 6.98 -23.81 -1.14
N HIS A 223 7.85 -24.31 -2.03
CA HIS A 223 8.68 -23.46 -2.88
C HIS A 223 7.82 -22.53 -3.76
N LEU A 224 6.79 -23.06 -4.41
CA LEU A 224 5.86 -22.31 -5.24
C LEU A 224 5.08 -21.27 -4.41
N SER A 225 4.57 -21.64 -3.23
CA SER A 225 3.89 -20.70 -2.32
C SER A 225 4.80 -19.56 -1.88
N MET A 226 6.07 -19.86 -1.55
CA MET A 226 7.04 -18.83 -1.17
C MET A 226 7.37 -17.89 -2.34
N HIS A 227 7.54 -18.44 -3.55
CA HIS A 227 7.75 -17.63 -4.75
C HIS A 227 6.58 -16.69 -5.00
N VAL A 228 5.34 -17.20 -4.92
CA VAL A 228 4.12 -16.40 -5.10
C VAL A 228 3.97 -15.34 -4.02
N LEU A 229 4.29 -15.65 -2.76
CA LEU A 229 4.30 -14.67 -1.67
C LEU A 229 5.32 -13.56 -1.91
N TRP A 230 6.53 -13.92 -2.33
CA TRP A 230 7.56 -12.94 -2.67
C TRP A 230 7.06 -12.00 -3.78
N GLN A 231 6.42 -12.54 -4.83
CA GLN A 231 5.86 -11.74 -5.92
C GLN A 231 4.72 -10.82 -5.47
N ALA A 232 3.85 -11.30 -4.58
CA ALA A 232 2.78 -10.50 -4.01
C ALA A 232 3.34 -9.34 -3.17
N TYR A 233 4.33 -9.60 -2.31
CA TYR A 233 4.95 -8.55 -1.49
C TYR A 233 5.77 -7.56 -2.34
N PHE A 234 6.42 -8.04 -3.39
CA PHE A 234 7.09 -7.17 -4.34
C PHE A 234 6.11 -6.24 -5.07
N GLY A 235 4.96 -6.76 -5.51
CA GLY A 235 3.88 -5.95 -6.08
C GLY A 235 3.32 -4.91 -5.11
N GLN A 236 3.12 -5.29 -3.84
CA GLN A 236 2.71 -4.36 -2.79
C GLN A 236 3.76 -3.25 -2.59
N LEU A 237 5.05 -3.60 -2.49
CA LEU A 237 6.14 -2.65 -2.35
C LEU A 237 6.16 -1.62 -3.49
N MET A 238 6.01 -2.08 -4.74
CA MET A 238 5.97 -1.19 -5.91
C MET A 238 4.78 -0.22 -5.87
N SER A 239 3.61 -0.69 -5.39
CA SER A 239 2.41 0.13 -5.24
C SER A 239 2.57 1.26 -4.19
N TYR A 240 3.36 1.00 -3.14
CA TYR A 240 3.69 2.02 -2.13
C TYR A 240 4.84 2.94 -2.53
N LEU A 241 5.79 2.46 -3.35
CA LEU A 241 6.95 3.24 -3.78
C LEU A 241 6.61 4.25 -4.89
N MET A 242 5.65 3.91 -5.76
CA MET A 242 5.34 4.70 -6.96
C MET A 242 4.05 5.52 -6.80
N PRO A 243 3.94 6.69 -7.45
CA PRO A 243 2.80 7.58 -7.28
C PRO A 243 1.51 7.03 -7.88
N THR A 244 1.58 6.28 -8.98
CA THR A 244 0.42 5.71 -9.68
C THR A 244 0.61 4.22 -9.95
N VAL A 245 -0.49 3.50 -10.10
CA VAL A 245 -0.50 2.07 -10.46
C VAL A 245 0.19 1.86 -11.81
N GLU A 246 -0.01 2.75 -12.78
CA GLU A 246 0.59 2.67 -14.11
C GLU A 246 2.13 2.70 -14.04
N VAL A 247 2.68 3.66 -13.30
CA VAL A 247 4.14 3.78 -13.13
C VAL A 247 4.69 2.59 -12.35
N ALA A 248 3.99 2.15 -11.30
CA ALA A 248 4.34 0.93 -10.55
C ALA A 248 4.39 -0.29 -11.47
N THR A 249 3.48 -0.41 -12.44
CA THR A 249 3.39 -1.59 -13.31
C THR A 249 4.56 -1.57 -14.27
N ILE A 250 4.82 -0.43 -14.92
CA ILE A 250 5.91 -0.29 -15.89
C ILE A 250 7.26 -0.58 -15.22
N PHE A 251 7.55 0.04 -14.08
CA PHE A 251 8.80 -0.18 -13.36
C PHE A 251 8.91 -1.58 -12.77
N GLY A 252 7.83 -2.11 -12.18
CA GLY A 252 7.85 -3.43 -11.57
C GLY A 252 7.99 -4.55 -12.60
N VAL A 253 7.36 -4.42 -13.78
CA VAL A 253 7.57 -5.33 -14.91
C VAL A 253 8.99 -5.24 -15.43
N LEU A 254 9.58 -4.04 -15.55
CA LEU A 254 10.98 -3.88 -15.94
C LEU A 254 11.93 -4.61 -14.98
N LEU A 255 11.75 -4.45 -13.66
CA LEU A 255 12.55 -5.14 -12.66
C LEU A 255 12.34 -6.65 -12.71
N GLN A 256 11.10 -7.11 -12.89
CA GLN A 256 10.80 -8.54 -13.09
C GLN A 256 11.48 -9.09 -14.35
N MET A 257 11.53 -8.35 -15.46
CA MET A 257 12.24 -8.79 -16.66
C MET A 257 13.75 -8.97 -16.40
N ILE A 258 14.35 -8.09 -15.60
CA ILE A 258 15.74 -8.22 -15.18
C ILE A 258 15.91 -9.49 -14.33
N PHE A 259 15.09 -9.69 -13.30
CA PHE A 259 15.15 -10.90 -12.47
C PHE A 259 14.86 -12.18 -13.26
N PHE A 260 13.98 -12.12 -14.26
CA PHE A 260 13.69 -13.24 -15.15
C PHE A 260 14.87 -13.56 -16.06
N LEU A 261 15.61 -12.55 -16.55
CA LEU A 261 16.80 -12.76 -17.37
C LEU A 261 17.96 -13.37 -16.56
N PHE A 262 18.09 -12.98 -15.29
CA PHE A 262 19.17 -13.43 -14.41
C PHE A 262 18.73 -14.50 -13.41
N ASN A 263 17.71 -15.32 -13.72
CA ASN A 263 17.30 -16.42 -12.85
C ASN A 263 18.12 -17.72 -13.03
N GLY A 264 18.97 -17.78 -14.06
CA GLY A 264 19.84 -18.93 -14.33
C GLY A 264 19.21 -20.09 -15.10
N PHE A 265 17.97 -19.97 -15.58
CA PHE A 265 17.37 -20.97 -16.49
C PHE A 265 17.79 -20.72 -17.95
N ASN A 266 17.62 -19.49 -18.45
CA ASN A 266 18.05 -19.10 -19.79
C ASN A 266 18.48 -17.61 -19.82
N PRO A 267 19.79 -17.30 -19.79
CA PRO A 267 20.94 -18.20 -19.87
C PRO A 267 21.20 -19.01 -18.58
N PRO A 268 21.85 -20.20 -18.67
CA PRO A 268 22.31 -20.94 -17.51
C PRO A 268 23.20 -20.09 -16.59
N GLY A 269 23.05 -20.21 -15.26
CA GLY A 269 23.82 -19.39 -14.30
C GLY A 269 25.34 -19.42 -14.52
N ALA A 270 25.88 -20.54 -15.02
CA ALA A 270 27.30 -20.70 -15.31
C ALA A 270 27.81 -19.88 -16.52
N SER A 271 26.94 -19.54 -17.47
CA SER A 271 27.30 -18.75 -18.66
C SER A 271 27.10 -17.24 -18.47
N ILE A 272 26.61 -16.80 -17.30
CA ILE A 272 26.48 -15.38 -16.98
C ILE A 272 27.87 -14.76 -16.83
N PRO A 273 28.20 -13.69 -17.59
CA PRO A 273 29.51 -13.04 -17.50
C PRO A 273 29.80 -12.56 -16.07
N GLN A 274 31.09 -12.61 -15.67
CA GLN A 274 31.49 -12.35 -14.28
C GLN A 274 31.07 -10.95 -13.77
N GLY A 275 30.99 -9.95 -14.65
CA GLY A 275 30.52 -8.60 -14.31
C GLY A 275 29.02 -8.51 -13.94
N TYR A 276 28.20 -9.49 -14.33
CA TYR A 276 26.76 -9.54 -14.04
C TYR A 276 26.38 -10.65 -13.05
N LYS A 277 27.33 -11.43 -12.53
CA LYS A 277 27.05 -12.49 -11.54
C LYS A 277 26.37 -11.98 -10.27
N TRP A 278 26.63 -10.73 -9.88
CA TRP A 278 25.96 -10.11 -8.72
C TRP A 278 24.44 -9.98 -8.92
N LEU A 279 23.96 -9.79 -10.16
CA LEU A 279 22.52 -9.76 -10.46
C LEU A 279 21.89 -11.14 -10.30
N TYR A 280 22.60 -12.20 -10.68
CA TYR A 280 22.17 -13.58 -10.44
C TYR A 280 22.06 -13.88 -8.94
N GLU A 281 23.02 -13.42 -8.13
CA GLU A 281 23.00 -13.65 -6.68
C GLU A 281 21.87 -12.90 -5.94
N ILE A 282 21.54 -11.69 -6.39
CA ILE A 282 20.46 -10.89 -5.82
C ILE A 282 19.08 -11.38 -6.29
N THR A 283 19.02 -12.07 -7.44
CA THR A 283 17.76 -12.52 -8.03
C THR A 283 17.09 -13.56 -7.12
N PRO A 284 15.92 -13.25 -6.54
CA PRO A 284 15.22 -14.15 -5.62
C PRO A 284 14.58 -15.34 -6.34
N HIS A 285 14.50 -15.29 -7.67
CA HIS A 285 14.01 -16.35 -8.54
C HIS A 285 15.12 -17.33 -8.99
N LYS A 286 16.33 -17.22 -8.44
CA LYS A 286 17.44 -18.07 -8.89
C LYS A 286 17.08 -19.55 -8.74
N SER A 287 17.17 -20.26 -9.86
CA SER A 287 17.08 -21.72 -9.95
C SER A 287 18.44 -22.35 -9.72
#